data_AF-A0A7X7SIG7-F1
#
_entry.id   AF-A0A7X7SIG7-F1
#
_cell.length_a   1.000
_cell.length_b   1.000
_cell.length_c   1.000
_cell.angle_alpha   90.00
_cell.angle_beta   90.00
_cell.angle_gamma   90.00
#
_symmetry.space_group_name_H-M   'P 1'
#
loop_
_entity.id
_entity.type
_entity.pdbx_description
1 polymer ?
#
loop_
_entity_poly.entity_id
_entity_poly.type
_entity_poly.pdbx_seq_one_letter_code
_entity_poly.pdbx_strand_id
1 'polypeptide(L)'
;MLRDFLIMLSESSLARSFTMHAPGARSVARRFVAGETIEEGIATARALNRAGMKVTLDYLGESVSSREEAREAADTYLRVIDRIAAEKLDANVSLKLTQMGQDIDEEFLHENVTRVFARARENDMFVRLDMESSAYTQRTIDFFRRAWDEGYTNIGIVLQAYMRRSEQDVKLANELGARVRLCKGAYVEPAEVAYQAKTEVDANFVALMKMLLSDGTYPAIATHDEKMINATRAWADSHQIPKDAFEFQMLYGVRRDLQEQLQRAGYTVRVYVPFGVAWYPYLMRRMAERPANMFFIVKAVLKESPLGFMFNGR
;
A
#
# COMPACT_ATOMS: atom_id res chain seq x y z
N MET A 1 -22.62 -2.91 -6.21
CA MET A 1 -23.58 -2.01 -5.52
C MET A 1 -22.98 -1.37 -4.27
N LEU A 2 -22.79 -2.07 -3.13
CA LEU A 2 -22.22 -1.44 -1.92
C LEU A 2 -20.73 -1.06 -2.06
N ARG A 3 -19.92 -1.93 -2.67
CA ARG A 3 -18.50 -1.66 -2.95
C ARG A 3 -18.33 -0.42 -3.82
N ASP A 4 -19.03 -0.38 -4.95
CA ASP A 4 -18.94 0.72 -5.93
C ASP A 4 -19.45 2.04 -5.32
N PHE A 5 -20.50 1.99 -4.49
CA PHE A 5 -20.98 3.14 -3.74
C PHE A 5 -19.94 3.68 -2.75
N LEU A 6 -19.23 2.82 -2.02
CA LEU A 6 -18.17 3.24 -1.08
C LEU A 6 -16.94 3.79 -1.81
N ILE A 7 -16.61 3.25 -2.98
CA ILE A 7 -15.53 3.79 -3.83
C ILE A 7 -15.95 5.17 -4.37
N MET A 8 -17.17 5.33 -4.86
CA MET A 8 -17.72 6.62 -5.28
C MET A 8 -17.71 7.65 -4.13
N LEU A 9 -18.01 7.23 -2.89
CA LEU A 9 -17.91 8.11 -1.72
C LEU A 9 -16.46 8.52 -1.41
N SER A 10 -15.47 7.68 -1.72
CA SER A 10 -14.05 8.01 -1.56
C SER A 10 -13.59 9.16 -2.48
N GLU A 11 -14.28 9.33 -3.62
CA GLU A 11 -14.02 10.37 -4.62
C GLU A 11 -14.87 11.64 -4.40
N SER A 12 -15.83 11.63 -3.45
CA SER A 12 -16.74 12.76 -3.19
C SER A 12 -16.24 13.70 -2.08
N SER A 13 -16.03 14.97 -2.42
CA SER A 13 -15.60 16.03 -1.50
C SER A 13 -16.65 16.38 -0.42
N LEU A 14 -17.95 16.32 -0.77
CA LEU A 14 -19.06 16.56 0.16
C LEU A 14 -19.20 15.44 1.18
N ALA A 15 -19.10 14.17 0.75
CA ALA A 15 -19.13 13.02 1.65
C ALA A 15 -17.94 13.01 2.62
N ARG A 16 -16.76 13.42 2.12
CA ARG A 16 -15.55 13.61 2.92
C ARG A 16 -15.76 14.61 4.05
N SER A 17 -16.25 15.81 3.74
CA SER A 17 -16.46 16.86 4.75
C SER A 17 -17.43 16.41 5.84
N PHE A 18 -18.58 15.82 5.47
CA PHE A 18 -19.56 15.36 6.46
C PHE A 18 -19.01 14.25 7.37
N THR A 19 -18.30 13.26 6.81
CA THR A 19 -17.82 12.11 7.58
C THR A 19 -16.64 12.45 8.48
N MET A 20 -15.75 13.36 8.07
CA MET A 20 -14.61 13.79 8.89
C MET A 20 -15.03 14.51 10.17
N HIS A 21 -16.25 15.09 10.21
CA HIS A 21 -16.82 15.76 11.36
C HIS A 21 -17.74 14.84 12.21
N ALA A 22 -17.96 13.60 11.79
CA ALA A 22 -18.80 12.65 12.54
C ALA A 22 -18.08 12.14 13.81
N PRO A 23 -18.76 12.09 14.97
CA PRO A 23 -18.23 11.47 16.18
C PRO A 23 -17.78 10.02 15.93
N GLY A 24 -16.60 9.64 16.44
CA GLY A 24 -16.07 8.28 16.32
C GLY A 24 -15.37 7.94 14.99
N ALA A 25 -15.49 8.76 13.94
CA ALA A 25 -14.83 8.51 12.64
C ALA A 25 -13.29 8.40 12.79
N ARG A 26 -12.69 9.27 13.61
CA ARG A 26 -11.25 9.23 13.92
C ARG A 26 -10.85 7.98 14.71
N SER A 27 -11.72 7.50 15.62
CA SER A 27 -11.48 6.29 16.42
C SER A 27 -11.42 5.05 15.53
N VAL A 28 -12.33 4.97 14.56
CA VAL A 28 -12.31 3.94 13.52
C VAL A 28 -11.08 4.06 12.63
N ALA A 29 -10.74 5.26 12.15
CA ALA A 29 -9.60 5.48 11.27
C ALA A 29 -8.29 5.00 11.91
N ARG A 30 -8.09 5.24 13.22
CA ARG A 30 -6.92 4.78 13.99
C ARG A 30 -6.71 3.26 13.98
N ARG A 31 -7.73 2.48 13.60
CA ARG A 31 -7.59 1.03 13.41
C ARG A 31 -6.77 0.65 12.18
N PHE A 32 -6.78 1.51 11.15
CA PHE A 32 -6.20 1.28 9.83
C PHE A 32 -5.16 2.30 9.40
N VAL A 33 -5.03 3.40 10.16
CA VAL A 33 -4.09 4.51 9.96
C VAL A 33 -3.35 4.77 11.26
N ALA A 34 -2.02 4.93 11.18
CA ALA A 34 -1.17 5.10 12.36
C ALA A 34 -1.45 6.41 13.10
N GLY A 35 -1.84 7.45 12.36
CA GLY A 35 -2.10 8.78 12.88
C GLY A 35 -2.05 9.82 11.77
N GLU A 36 -2.09 11.10 12.15
CA GLU A 36 -2.05 12.24 11.24
C GLU A 36 -0.65 12.84 11.11
N THR A 37 0.31 12.47 11.98
CA THR A 37 1.67 13.03 12.00
C THR A 37 2.76 12.00 11.70
N ILE A 38 3.96 12.51 11.35
CA ILE A 38 5.17 11.69 11.16
C ILE A 38 5.48 10.94 12.47
N GLU A 39 5.36 11.61 13.62
CA GLU A 39 5.65 11.05 14.94
C GLU A 39 4.77 9.83 15.26
N GLU A 40 3.48 9.90 14.94
CA GLU A 40 2.56 8.78 15.11
C GLU A 40 2.93 7.62 14.17
N GLY A 41 3.23 7.91 12.90
CA GLY A 41 3.71 6.92 11.93
C GLY A 41 4.99 6.20 12.40
N ILE A 42 5.99 6.98 12.85
CA ILE A 42 7.26 6.48 13.38
C ILE A 42 7.05 5.67 14.67
N ALA A 43 6.16 6.11 15.56
CA ALA A 43 5.83 5.36 16.79
C ALA A 43 5.19 4.00 16.47
N THR A 44 4.29 3.94 15.48
CA THR A 44 3.72 2.68 14.98
C THR A 44 4.79 1.80 14.35
N ALA A 45 5.67 2.37 13.53
CA ALA A 45 6.76 1.63 12.91
C ALA A 45 7.68 0.97 13.95
N ARG A 46 8.06 1.74 14.98
CA ARG A 46 8.85 1.26 16.11
C ARG A 46 8.17 0.12 16.87
N ALA A 47 6.86 0.20 17.07
CA ALA A 47 6.10 -0.86 17.73
C ALA A 47 6.06 -2.15 16.91
N LEU A 48 5.90 -2.06 15.58
CA LEU A 48 5.88 -3.20 14.68
C LEU A 48 7.26 -3.84 14.53
N ASN A 49 8.34 -3.05 14.45
CA ASN A 49 9.70 -3.58 14.45
C ASN A 49 10.02 -4.34 15.74
N ARG A 50 9.59 -3.83 16.91
CA ARG A 50 9.72 -4.58 18.18
C ARG A 50 8.96 -5.91 18.18
N ALA A 51 7.88 -6.01 17.40
CA ALA A 51 7.13 -7.25 17.19
C ALA A 51 7.73 -8.15 16.08
N GLY A 52 8.91 -7.82 15.57
CA GLY A 52 9.61 -8.61 14.55
C GLY A 52 9.06 -8.44 13.13
N MET A 53 8.26 -7.40 12.87
CA MET A 53 7.72 -7.10 11.54
C MET A 53 8.42 -5.90 10.93
N LYS A 54 8.69 -5.95 9.62
CA LYS A 54 9.18 -4.81 8.84
C LYS A 54 8.04 -3.85 8.55
N VAL A 55 8.37 -2.62 8.13
CA VAL A 55 7.36 -1.58 7.86
C VAL A 55 7.53 -0.95 6.48
N THR A 56 6.43 -0.58 5.84
CA THR A 56 6.39 0.46 4.80
C THR A 56 5.57 1.61 5.33
N LEU A 57 6.13 2.82 5.41
CA LEU A 57 5.37 4.04 5.71
C LEU A 57 4.84 4.66 4.42
N ASP A 58 3.57 5.07 4.44
CA ASP A 58 2.87 5.73 3.33
C ASP A 58 2.26 7.04 3.82
N TYR A 59 2.74 8.16 3.29
CA TYR A 59 2.19 9.47 3.61
C TYR A 59 0.94 9.70 2.76
N LEU A 60 -0.21 9.69 3.41
CA LEU A 60 -1.50 9.74 2.74
C LEU A 60 -1.70 11.06 2.00
N GLY A 61 -1.91 10.93 0.69
CA GLY A 61 -2.31 11.95 -0.27
C GLY A 61 -2.31 11.35 -1.67
N GLU A 62 -3.12 11.88 -2.57
CA GLU A 62 -3.22 11.47 -3.98
C GLU A 62 -3.76 12.64 -4.81
N SER A 63 -3.44 12.64 -6.11
CA SER A 63 -3.97 13.60 -7.09
C SER A 63 -3.82 15.06 -6.67
N VAL A 64 -2.60 15.48 -6.31
CA VAL A 64 -2.34 16.88 -5.96
C VAL A 64 -2.38 17.76 -7.21
N SER A 65 -2.91 18.97 -7.06
CA SER A 65 -3.13 19.89 -8.19
C SER A 65 -2.21 21.13 -8.15
N SER A 66 -1.39 21.26 -7.10
CA SER A 66 -0.46 22.38 -6.92
C SER A 66 0.98 21.90 -6.75
N ARG A 67 1.93 22.69 -7.25
CA ARG A 67 3.37 22.42 -7.08
C ARG A 67 3.77 22.49 -5.61
N GLU A 68 3.09 23.32 -4.84
CA GLU A 68 3.30 23.52 -3.41
C GLU A 68 2.96 22.23 -2.63
N GLU A 69 1.79 21.64 -2.88
CA GLU A 69 1.39 20.37 -2.23
C GLU A 69 2.31 19.21 -2.62
N ALA A 70 2.70 19.10 -3.90
CA ALA A 70 3.62 18.08 -4.37
C ALA A 70 5.02 18.21 -3.72
N ARG A 71 5.52 19.44 -3.59
CA ARG A 71 6.80 19.70 -2.92
C ARG A 71 6.72 19.37 -1.43
N GLU A 72 5.64 19.74 -0.76
CA GLU A 72 5.42 19.42 0.66
C GLU A 72 5.32 17.90 0.90
N ALA A 73 4.71 17.16 -0.04
CA ALA A 73 4.70 15.70 0.00
C ALA A 73 6.12 15.13 -0.11
N ALA A 74 6.92 15.60 -1.07
CA ALA A 74 8.31 15.20 -1.21
C ALA A 74 9.14 15.51 0.04
N ASP A 75 9.02 16.73 0.57
CA ASP A 75 9.71 17.16 1.78
C ASP A 75 9.27 16.34 3.01
N THR A 76 8.00 15.92 3.05
CA THR A 76 7.51 14.98 4.07
C THR A 76 8.20 13.62 3.97
N TYR A 77 8.34 13.05 2.77
CA TYR A 77 9.09 11.80 2.60
C TYR A 77 10.55 11.94 3.01
N LEU A 78 11.22 13.06 2.69
CA LEU A 78 12.59 13.32 3.15
C LEU A 78 12.69 13.28 4.68
N ARG A 79 11.77 13.97 5.39
CA ARG A 79 11.71 13.96 6.85
C ARG A 79 11.44 12.56 7.42
N VAL A 80 10.55 11.78 6.79
CA VAL A 80 10.26 10.40 7.21
C VAL A 80 11.49 9.51 7.07
N ILE A 81 12.21 9.60 5.94
CA ILE A 81 13.45 8.87 5.69
C ILE A 81 14.49 9.21 6.75
N ASP A 82 14.73 10.51 7.01
CA ASP A 82 15.68 10.95 8.03
C ASP A 82 15.32 10.41 9.42
N ARG A 83 14.02 10.35 9.75
CA ARG A 83 13.54 9.81 11.02
C ARG A 83 13.69 8.30 11.11
N ILE A 84 13.42 7.55 10.05
CA ILE A 84 13.66 6.10 9.98
C ILE A 84 15.15 5.81 10.22
N ALA A 85 16.03 6.54 9.54
CA ALA A 85 17.48 6.39 9.65
C ALA A 85 18.00 6.73 11.06
N ALA A 86 17.59 7.88 11.60
CA ALA A 86 18.01 8.33 12.93
C ALA A 86 17.61 7.33 14.03
N GLU A 87 16.47 6.68 13.89
CA GLU A 87 15.96 5.68 14.84
C GLU A 87 16.34 4.23 14.50
N LYS A 88 17.05 4.01 13.38
CA LYS A 88 17.46 2.70 12.86
C LYS A 88 16.30 1.71 12.74
N LEU A 89 15.16 2.18 12.22
CA LEU A 89 13.98 1.35 12.04
C LEU A 89 14.10 0.46 10.79
N ASP A 90 13.60 -0.78 10.86
CA ASP A 90 13.46 -1.65 9.69
C ASP A 90 12.19 -1.26 8.93
N ALA A 91 12.31 -0.14 8.22
CA ALA A 91 11.23 0.49 7.48
C ALA A 91 11.72 1.00 6.11
N ASN A 92 10.77 1.09 5.18
CA ASN A 92 10.92 1.78 3.91
C ASN A 92 9.71 2.68 3.66
N VAL A 93 9.68 3.37 2.52
CA VAL A 93 8.53 4.23 2.16
C VAL A 93 7.86 3.75 0.86
N SER A 94 6.55 3.94 0.76
CA SER A 94 5.75 3.84 -0.46
C SER A 94 5.28 5.23 -0.83
N LEU A 95 5.34 5.59 -2.11
CA LEU A 95 4.81 6.86 -2.62
C LEU A 95 4.00 6.66 -3.90
N LYS A 96 3.11 7.62 -4.19
CA LYS A 96 2.27 7.66 -5.38
C LYS A 96 2.71 8.82 -6.25
N LEU A 97 2.86 8.61 -7.56
CA LEU A 97 3.40 9.65 -8.44
C LEU A 97 2.40 10.81 -8.61
N THR A 98 1.09 10.55 -8.55
CA THR A 98 0.08 11.63 -8.58
C THR A 98 0.19 12.58 -7.39
N GLN A 99 0.65 12.10 -6.22
CA GLN A 99 0.94 12.94 -5.05
C GLN A 99 2.20 13.79 -5.23
N MET A 100 3.06 13.40 -6.17
CA MET A 100 4.38 14.01 -6.37
C MET A 100 4.41 14.95 -7.59
N GLY A 101 3.25 15.20 -8.20
CA GLY A 101 3.10 16.15 -9.31
C GLY A 101 3.00 15.52 -10.70
N GLN A 102 2.64 14.23 -10.81
CA GLN A 102 2.52 13.55 -12.10
C GLN A 102 1.58 14.26 -13.07
N ASP A 103 0.48 14.86 -12.60
CA ASP A 103 -0.46 15.60 -13.46
C ASP A 103 -0.17 17.09 -13.58
N ILE A 104 0.99 17.54 -13.07
CA ILE A 104 1.40 18.94 -13.12
C ILE A 104 2.43 19.15 -14.23
N ASP A 105 3.58 18.47 -14.11
CA ASP A 105 4.72 18.66 -15.00
C ASP A 105 5.72 17.52 -14.81
N GLU A 106 6.21 16.95 -15.92
CA GLU A 106 7.02 15.72 -15.89
C GLU A 106 8.40 15.94 -15.25
N GLU A 107 9.07 17.04 -15.60
CA GLU A 107 10.38 17.36 -15.02
C GLU A 107 10.28 17.74 -13.54
N PHE A 108 9.21 18.45 -13.16
CA PHE A 108 8.93 18.72 -11.75
C PHE A 108 8.63 17.45 -10.93
N LEU A 109 7.84 16.52 -11.47
CA LEU A 109 7.65 15.20 -10.87
C LEU A 109 9.01 14.52 -10.67
N HIS A 110 9.82 14.51 -11.72
CA HIS A 110 11.13 13.88 -11.74
C HIS A 110 12.06 14.45 -10.67
N GLU A 111 12.19 15.77 -10.58
CA GLU A 111 12.96 16.45 -9.54
C GLU A 111 12.48 16.07 -8.13
N ASN A 112 11.17 16.12 -7.89
CA ASN A 112 10.61 15.81 -6.56
C ASN A 112 10.88 14.37 -6.14
N VAL A 113 10.66 13.42 -7.02
CA VAL A 113 10.75 12.00 -6.70
C VAL A 113 12.20 11.54 -6.60
N THR A 114 13.08 12.01 -7.49
CA THR A 114 14.51 11.63 -7.46
C THR A 114 15.25 12.18 -6.24
N ARG A 115 14.83 13.35 -5.69
CA ARG A 115 15.29 13.83 -4.37
C ARG A 115 15.00 12.81 -3.26
N VAL A 116 13.80 12.21 -3.26
CA VAL A 116 13.43 11.17 -2.29
C VAL A 116 14.26 9.91 -2.51
N PHE A 117 14.47 9.49 -3.76
CA PHE A 117 15.29 8.32 -4.09
C PHE A 117 16.74 8.49 -3.64
N ALA A 118 17.34 9.65 -3.91
CA ALA A 118 18.71 9.99 -3.52
C ALA A 118 18.85 9.95 -2.00
N ARG A 119 17.93 10.59 -1.26
CA ARG A 119 17.97 10.59 0.20
C ARG A 119 17.76 9.21 0.80
N ALA A 120 16.88 8.39 0.20
CA ALA A 120 16.72 6.99 0.61
C ALA A 120 18.02 6.20 0.39
N ARG A 121 18.69 6.39 -0.76
CA ARG A 121 19.95 5.72 -1.10
C ARG A 121 21.09 6.09 -0.13
N GLU A 122 21.18 7.36 0.27
CA GLU A 122 22.15 7.83 1.28
C GLU A 122 22.02 7.13 2.64
N ASN A 123 20.86 6.51 2.90
CA ASN A 123 20.53 5.84 4.15
C ASN A 123 20.22 4.35 3.96
N ASP A 124 20.70 3.74 2.86
CA ASP A 124 20.48 2.32 2.51
C ASP A 124 19.01 1.88 2.51
N MET A 125 18.09 2.81 2.21
CA MET A 125 16.66 2.59 2.22
C MET A 125 16.09 2.35 0.82
N PHE A 126 15.05 1.52 0.80
CA PHE A 126 14.27 1.21 -0.37
C PHE A 126 13.09 2.19 -0.54
N VAL A 127 12.70 2.49 -1.78
CA VAL A 127 11.47 3.23 -2.08
C VAL A 127 10.57 2.43 -3.00
N ARG A 128 9.29 2.29 -2.63
CA ARG A 128 8.28 1.66 -3.48
C ARG A 128 7.47 2.72 -4.22
N LEU A 129 7.39 2.60 -5.54
CA LEU A 129 6.41 3.29 -6.36
C LEU A 129 5.10 2.50 -6.36
N ASP A 130 4.09 3.03 -5.69
CA ASP A 130 2.75 2.46 -5.70
C ASP A 130 2.11 2.61 -7.08
N MET A 131 1.35 1.57 -7.46
CA MET A 131 0.62 1.56 -8.71
C MET A 131 -0.80 2.05 -8.49
N GLU A 132 -1.16 3.09 -9.23
CA GLU A 132 -2.46 3.74 -9.18
C GLU A 132 -3.42 3.08 -10.21
N SER A 133 -4.43 3.80 -10.70
CA SER A 133 -5.36 3.27 -11.69
C SER A 133 -4.70 3.03 -13.06
N SER A 134 -5.41 2.34 -13.94
CA SER A 134 -4.96 2.05 -15.31
C SER A 134 -4.57 3.29 -16.12
N ALA A 135 -5.17 4.45 -15.82
CA ALA A 135 -4.84 5.74 -16.42
C ALA A 135 -3.39 6.18 -16.15
N TYR A 136 -2.80 5.73 -15.05
CA TYR A 136 -1.43 6.09 -14.65
C TYR A 136 -0.42 4.95 -14.88
N THR A 137 -0.87 3.71 -15.09
CA THR A 137 0.02 2.54 -15.09
C THR A 137 1.20 2.68 -16.06
N GLN A 138 0.95 3.09 -17.30
CA GLN A 138 2.02 3.24 -18.29
C GLN A 138 3.00 4.34 -17.87
N ARG A 139 2.49 5.52 -17.48
CA ARG A 139 3.31 6.66 -17.05
C ARG A 139 4.16 6.32 -15.83
N THR A 140 3.64 5.51 -14.91
CA THR A 140 4.40 5.03 -13.74
C THR A 140 5.51 4.06 -14.13
N ILE A 141 5.27 3.15 -15.09
CA ILE A 141 6.30 2.23 -15.59
C ILE A 141 7.37 2.99 -16.38
N ASP A 142 6.99 3.96 -17.20
CA ASP A 142 7.93 4.79 -17.96
C ASP A 142 8.80 5.63 -17.02
N PHE A 143 8.20 6.26 -16.01
CA PHE A 143 8.92 6.97 -14.95
C PHE A 143 9.90 6.04 -14.22
N PHE A 144 9.44 4.85 -13.80
CA PHE A 144 10.27 3.86 -13.13
C PHE A 144 11.47 3.45 -13.98
N ARG A 145 11.26 3.19 -15.28
CA ARG A 145 12.34 2.85 -16.22
C ARG A 145 13.35 3.97 -16.38
N ARG A 146 12.89 5.20 -16.59
CA ARG A 146 13.77 6.38 -16.68
C ARG A 146 14.65 6.49 -15.42
N ALA A 147 14.05 6.45 -14.24
CA ALA A 147 14.80 6.53 -12.98
C ALA A 147 15.77 5.34 -12.81
N TRP A 148 15.39 4.14 -13.24
CA TRP A 148 16.25 2.97 -13.21
C TRP A 148 17.49 3.14 -14.11
N ASP A 149 17.29 3.61 -15.33
CA ASP A 149 18.37 3.87 -16.31
C ASP A 149 19.30 5.01 -15.87
N GLU A 150 18.79 5.96 -15.07
CA GLU A 150 19.58 7.00 -14.40
C GLU A 150 20.37 6.47 -13.17
N GLY A 151 20.22 5.19 -12.81
CA GLY A 151 20.99 4.52 -11.78
C GLY A 151 20.33 4.48 -10.39
N TYR A 152 19.05 4.84 -10.27
CA TYR A 152 18.28 4.63 -9.05
C TYR A 152 17.82 3.17 -8.98
N THR A 153 18.61 2.29 -8.37
CA THR A 153 18.32 0.85 -8.23
C THR A 153 17.81 0.45 -6.84
N ASN A 154 17.72 1.40 -5.90
CA ASN A 154 17.10 1.23 -4.58
C ASN A 154 15.57 1.42 -4.60
N ILE A 155 14.96 1.30 -5.78
CA ILE A 155 13.53 1.50 -5.98
C ILE A 155 12.86 0.23 -6.51
N GLY A 156 11.54 0.17 -6.45
CA GLY A 156 10.78 -0.87 -7.14
C GLY A 156 9.33 -0.50 -7.33
N ILE A 157 8.61 -1.35 -8.06
CA ILE A 157 7.27 -1.04 -8.56
C ILE A 157 6.20 -1.97 -7.97
N VAL A 158 4.95 -1.53 -7.94
CA VAL A 158 3.79 -2.38 -7.67
C VAL A 158 3.18 -2.85 -8.98
N LEU A 159 2.79 -4.13 -9.08
CA LEU A 159 2.04 -4.68 -10.21
C LEU A 159 0.75 -5.33 -9.71
N GLN A 160 -0.32 -5.21 -10.50
CA GLN A 160 -1.69 -5.52 -10.07
C GLN A 160 -2.24 -6.71 -10.85
N ALA A 161 -2.56 -7.81 -10.18
CA ALA A 161 -2.96 -9.07 -10.81
C ALA A 161 -4.28 -9.00 -11.61
N TYR A 162 -5.16 -8.04 -11.32
CA TYR A 162 -6.37 -7.84 -12.11
C TYR A 162 -6.12 -7.24 -13.50
N MET A 163 -4.95 -6.66 -13.78
CA MET A 163 -4.69 -6.04 -15.09
C MET A 163 -4.25 -7.08 -16.09
N ARG A 164 -4.81 -7.02 -17.31
CA ARG A 164 -4.45 -7.93 -18.42
C ARG A 164 -2.99 -7.77 -18.87
N ARG A 165 -2.42 -6.57 -18.72
CA ARG A 165 -1.03 -6.24 -19.08
C ARG A 165 0.03 -6.77 -18.11
N SER A 166 -0.33 -7.14 -16.88
CA SER A 166 0.62 -7.37 -15.80
C SER A 166 1.63 -8.49 -16.05
N GLU A 167 1.31 -9.49 -16.89
CA GLU A 167 2.29 -10.52 -17.24
C GLU A 167 3.51 -9.93 -17.97
N GLN A 168 3.27 -9.02 -18.92
CA GLN A 168 4.33 -8.34 -19.65
C GLN A 168 5.15 -7.43 -18.73
N ASP A 169 4.47 -6.72 -17.82
CA ASP A 169 5.14 -5.82 -16.88
C ASP A 169 5.98 -6.60 -15.84
N VAL A 170 5.55 -7.81 -15.44
CA VAL A 170 6.35 -8.71 -14.59
C VAL A 170 7.59 -9.19 -15.33
N LYS A 171 7.49 -9.60 -16.60
CA LYS A 171 8.65 -10.01 -17.41
C LYS A 171 9.69 -8.90 -17.47
N LEU A 172 9.24 -7.69 -17.77
CA LEU A 172 10.08 -6.50 -17.74
C LEU A 172 10.78 -6.31 -16.38
N ALA A 173 10.02 -6.34 -15.29
CA ALA A 173 10.60 -6.11 -13.97
C ALA A 173 11.64 -7.18 -13.60
N ASN A 174 11.40 -8.44 -13.99
CA ASN A 174 12.36 -9.53 -13.81
C ASN A 174 13.63 -9.34 -14.66
N GLU A 175 13.49 -8.95 -15.93
CA GLU A 175 14.64 -8.65 -16.82
C GLU A 175 15.54 -7.55 -16.25
N LEU A 176 14.95 -6.54 -15.61
CA LEU A 176 15.69 -5.46 -14.95
C LEU A 176 16.32 -5.87 -13.61
N GLY A 177 15.88 -6.98 -13.00
CA GLY A 177 16.22 -7.31 -11.61
C GLY A 177 15.55 -6.39 -10.59
N ALA A 178 14.41 -5.80 -10.96
CA ALA A 178 13.68 -4.88 -10.11
C ALA A 178 12.87 -5.63 -9.04
N ARG A 179 12.78 -5.05 -7.84
CA ARG A 179 11.89 -5.59 -6.81
C ARG A 179 10.44 -5.28 -7.17
N VAL A 180 9.55 -6.27 -7.06
CA VAL A 180 8.11 -6.11 -7.35
C VAL A 180 7.27 -6.38 -6.12
N ARG A 181 6.29 -5.51 -5.85
CA ARG A 181 5.15 -5.83 -4.97
C ARG A 181 3.97 -6.27 -5.84
N LEU A 182 3.52 -7.51 -5.67
CA LEU A 182 2.33 -8.03 -6.34
C LEU A 182 1.10 -7.85 -5.44
N CYS A 183 0.06 -7.19 -5.95
CA CYS A 183 -1.23 -7.09 -5.29
C CYS A 183 -2.36 -7.50 -6.25
N LYS A 184 -3.62 -7.57 -5.78
CA LYS A 184 -4.75 -7.87 -6.68
C LYS A 184 -5.13 -6.69 -7.58
N GLY A 185 -5.07 -5.47 -7.06
CA GLY A 185 -5.66 -4.27 -7.66
C GLY A 185 -6.72 -3.67 -6.75
N ALA A 186 -6.79 -2.34 -6.68
CA ALA A 186 -7.61 -1.60 -5.73
C ALA A 186 -8.61 -0.63 -6.37
N TYR A 187 -8.46 -0.36 -7.67
CA TYR A 187 -9.28 0.60 -8.41
C TYR A 187 -10.45 -0.09 -9.12
N VAL A 188 -11.43 0.70 -9.55
CA VAL A 188 -12.49 0.23 -10.45
C VAL A 188 -11.99 0.44 -11.87
N GLU A 189 -11.93 -0.64 -12.66
CA GLU A 189 -11.33 -0.63 -13.98
C GLU A 189 -12.28 -1.26 -15.02
N PRO A 190 -12.27 -0.76 -16.26
CA PRO A 190 -13.09 -1.31 -17.33
C PRO A 190 -12.63 -2.73 -17.72
N ALA A 191 -13.56 -3.55 -18.24
CA ALA A 191 -13.33 -4.98 -18.52
C ALA A 191 -12.29 -5.23 -19.62
N GLU A 192 -12.11 -4.22 -20.47
CA GLU A 192 -11.14 -4.16 -21.57
C GLU A 192 -9.71 -4.20 -21.03
N VAL A 193 -9.44 -3.60 -19.87
CA VAL A 193 -8.09 -3.50 -19.29
C VAL A 193 -7.88 -4.43 -18.09
N ALA A 194 -8.96 -4.81 -17.40
CA ALA A 194 -8.89 -5.61 -16.17
C ALA A 194 -9.87 -6.80 -16.15
N TYR A 195 -9.41 -7.91 -15.58
CA TYR A 195 -10.24 -9.06 -15.23
C TYR A 195 -11.29 -8.67 -14.19
N GLN A 196 -12.56 -8.99 -14.47
CA GLN A 196 -13.69 -8.63 -13.60
C GLN A 196 -14.04 -9.76 -12.64
N ALA A 197 -13.88 -11.02 -13.06
CA ALA A 197 -14.20 -12.15 -12.20
C ALA A 197 -13.09 -12.40 -11.17
N LYS A 198 -13.46 -12.53 -9.89
CA LYS A 198 -12.51 -12.82 -8.82
C LYS A 198 -11.66 -14.07 -9.11
N THR A 199 -12.23 -15.09 -9.74
CA THR A 199 -11.53 -16.32 -10.10
C THR A 199 -10.43 -16.08 -11.12
N GLU A 200 -10.65 -15.20 -12.10
CA GLU A 200 -9.64 -14.80 -13.08
C GLU A 200 -8.52 -13.99 -12.42
N VAL A 201 -8.88 -13.04 -11.54
CA VAL A 201 -7.90 -12.26 -10.77
C VAL A 201 -7.04 -13.15 -9.88
N ASP A 202 -7.65 -14.09 -9.15
CA ASP A 202 -6.93 -15.05 -8.31
C ASP A 202 -6.02 -15.97 -9.15
N ALA A 203 -6.48 -16.44 -10.30
CA ALA A 203 -5.69 -17.27 -11.20
C ALA A 203 -4.48 -16.50 -11.74
N ASN A 204 -4.68 -15.26 -12.20
CA ASN A 204 -3.59 -14.43 -12.68
C ASN A 204 -2.63 -14.04 -11.55
N PHE A 205 -3.12 -13.77 -10.33
CA PHE A 205 -2.27 -13.53 -9.17
C PHE A 205 -1.32 -14.71 -8.93
N VAL A 206 -1.83 -15.95 -8.98
CA VAL A 206 -1.00 -17.14 -8.81
C VAL A 206 0.01 -17.28 -9.96
N ALA A 207 -0.39 -17.01 -11.21
CA ALA A 207 0.52 -17.06 -12.35
C ALA A 207 1.69 -16.07 -12.21
N LEU A 208 1.39 -14.80 -11.91
CA LEU A 208 2.39 -13.75 -11.72
C LEU A 208 3.26 -14.01 -10.48
N MET A 209 2.67 -14.51 -9.39
CA MET A 209 3.41 -14.88 -8.18
C MET A 209 4.45 -15.95 -8.48
N LYS A 210 4.13 -16.96 -9.29
CA LYS A 210 5.08 -18.01 -9.69
C LYS A 210 6.23 -17.45 -10.51
N MET A 211 5.95 -16.57 -11.47
CA MET A 211 6.99 -15.89 -12.27
C MET A 211 7.93 -15.08 -11.37
N LEU A 212 7.37 -14.32 -10.43
CA LEU A 212 8.16 -13.51 -9.50
C LEU A 212 8.99 -14.36 -8.55
N LEU A 213 8.44 -15.45 -8.01
CA LEU A 213 9.19 -16.35 -7.14
C LEU A 213 10.29 -17.13 -7.86
N SER A 214 10.12 -17.40 -9.16
CA SER A 214 11.10 -18.16 -9.94
C SER A 214 12.24 -17.29 -10.48
N ASP A 215 11.90 -16.13 -11.04
CA ASP A 215 12.84 -15.30 -11.80
C ASP A 215 13.00 -13.88 -11.25
N GLY A 216 12.18 -13.51 -10.25
CA GLY A 216 12.13 -12.14 -9.73
C GLY A 216 13.14 -11.85 -8.62
N THR A 217 13.35 -10.56 -8.38
CA THR A 217 14.25 -10.09 -7.32
C THR A 217 13.46 -9.71 -6.07
N TYR A 218 13.60 -10.50 -4.99
CA TYR A 218 12.97 -10.28 -3.69
C TYR A 218 11.47 -9.88 -3.78
N PRO A 219 10.58 -10.76 -4.26
CA PRO A 219 9.17 -10.45 -4.43
C PRO A 219 8.47 -10.11 -3.11
N ALA A 220 7.57 -9.13 -3.18
CA ALA A 220 6.68 -8.76 -2.09
C ALA A 220 5.24 -9.21 -2.42
N ILE A 221 4.75 -10.25 -1.76
CA ILE A 221 3.42 -10.81 -1.98
C ILE A 221 2.42 -10.08 -1.07
N ALA A 222 1.75 -9.06 -1.61
CA ALA A 222 0.87 -8.17 -0.85
C ALA A 222 -0.60 -8.64 -0.91
N THR A 223 -1.02 -9.40 0.11
CA THR A 223 -2.38 -9.97 0.16
C THR A 223 -2.81 -10.36 1.57
N HIS A 224 -4.12 -10.32 1.84
CA HIS A 224 -4.76 -10.88 3.04
C HIS A 224 -5.65 -12.08 2.73
N ASP A 225 -5.54 -12.60 1.51
CA ASP A 225 -6.27 -13.79 1.05
C ASP A 225 -5.44 -15.04 1.37
N GLU A 226 -5.93 -15.84 2.32
CA GLU A 226 -5.27 -17.08 2.75
C GLU A 226 -5.06 -18.07 1.61
N LYS A 227 -5.94 -18.07 0.58
CA LYS A 227 -5.75 -18.94 -0.59
C LYS A 227 -4.49 -18.55 -1.35
N MET A 228 -4.25 -17.26 -1.52
CA MET A 228 -3.06 -16.76 -2.21
C MET A 228 -1.78 -16.98 -1.39
N ILE A 229 -1.88 -16.81 -0.07
CA ILE A 229 -0.77 -17.09 0.86
C ILE A 229 -0.40 -18.57 0.82
N ASN A 230 -1.39 -19.46 0.92
CA ASN A 230 -1.16 -20.90 0.87
C ASN A 230 -0.62 -21.35 -0.48
N ALA A 231 -1.11 -20.78 -1.60
CA ALA A 231 -0.56 -21.03 -2.92
C ALA A 231 0.91 -20.59 -3.04
N THR A 232 1.26 -19.44 -2.47
CA THR A 232 2.63 -18.91 -2.42
C THR A 232 3.54 -19.85 -1.63
N ARG A 233 3.12 -20.25 -0.42
CA ARG A 233 3.87 -21.19 0.43
C ARG A 233 4.07 -22.53 -0.26
N ALA A 234 3.01 -23.10 -0.83
CA ALA A 234 3.08 -24.39 -1.52
C ALA A 234 4.03 -24.36 -2.73
N TRP A 235 4.07 -23.25 -3.48
CA TRP A 235 5.01 -23.08 -4.58
C TRP A 235 6.46 -22.93 -4.08
N ALA A 236 6.67 -22.09 -3.06
CA ALA A 236 7.98 -21.90 -2.46
C ALA A 236 8.54 -23.21 -1.88
N ASP A 237 7.72 -23.95 -1.14
CA ASP A 237 8.12 -25.24 -0.55
C ASP A 237 8.46 -26.27 -1.64
N SER A 238 7.68 -26.36 -2.73
CA SER A 238 7.93 -27.33 -3.81
C SER A 238 9.13 -27.00 -4.70
N HIS A 239 9.56 -25.74 -4.72
CA HIS A 239 10.74 -25.26 -5.46
C HIS A 239 11.93 -24.95 -4.53
N GLN A 240 11.83 -25.29 -3.25
CA GLN A 240 12.87 -25.08 -2.24
C GLN A 240 13.31 -23.61 -2.12
N ILE A 241 12.39 -22.68 -2.34
CA ILE A 241 12.65 -21.24 -2.24
C ILE A 241 12.74 -20.86 -0.75
N PRO A 242 13.85 -20.26 -0.28
CA PRO A 242 13.99 -19.85 1.11
C PRO A 242 12.93 -18.83 1.54
N LYS A 243 12.49 -18.91 2.80
CA LYS A 243 11.46 -18.03 3.37
C LYS A 243 11.86 -16.56 3.44
N ASP A 244 13.16 -16.29 3.39
CA ASP A 244 13.76 -14.97 3.36
C ASP A 244 14.08 -14.48 1.94
N ALA A 245 13.81 -15.27 0.90
CA ALA A 245 13.95 -14.84 -0.50
C ALA A 245 12.77 -13.97 -0.99
N PHE A 246 11.67 -13.93 -0.23
CA PHE A 246 10.49 -13.11 -0.50
C PHE A 246 9.86 -12.64 0.82
N GLU A 247 8.89 -11.72 0.74
CA GLU A 247 8.15 -11.26 1.92
C GLU A 247 6.63 -11.24 1.67
N PHE A 248 5.86 -11.46 2.73
CA PHE A 248 4.43 -11.17 2.72
C PHE A 248 4.20 -9.74 3.17
N GLN A 249 3.34 -9.01 2.45
CA GLN A 249 2.94 -7.67 2.86
C GLN A 249 1.46 -7.58 3.19
N MET A 250 1.16 -6.89 4.28
CA MET A 250 -0.21 -6.69 4.74
C MET A 250 -0.44 -5.27 5.23
N LEU A 251 -1.63 -4.74 4.96
CA LEU A 251 -2.06 -3.45 5.47
C LEU A 251 -2.14 -3.42 7.00
N TYR A 252 -1.76 -2.28 7.56
CA TYR A 252 -1.86 -2.00 8.98
C TYR A 252 -3.29 -2.22 9.47
N GLY A 253 -3.36 -2.97 10.56
CA GLY A 253 -4.61 -3.31 11.19
C GLY A 253 -5.47 -4.37 10.51
N VAL A 254 -5.14 -4.85 9.32
CA VAL A 254 -5.91 -5.90 8.64
C VAL A 254 -5.28 -7.27 8.89
N ARG A 255 -6.07 -8.22 9.41
CA ARG A 255 -5.62 -9.61 9.68
C ARG A 255 -4.32 -9.69 10.50
N ARG A 256 -4.26 -8.97 11.63
CA ARG A 256 -3.12 -8.99 12.57
C ARG A 256 -2.77 -10.41 13.03
N ASP A 257 -3.78 -11.25 13.20
CA ASP A 257 -3.64 -12.68 13.46
C ASP A 257 -2.77 -13.38 12.41
N LEU A 258 -2.98 -13.07 11.13
CA LEU A 258 -2.25 -13.69 10.02
C LEU A 258 -0.84 -13.11 9.87
N GLN A 259 -0.66 -11.83 10.17
CA GLN A 259 0.67 -11.19 10.24
C GLN A 259 1.55 -11.91 11.27
N GLU A 260 1.03 -12.10 12.49
CA GLU A 260 1.73 -12.82 13.56
C GLU A 260 1.97 -14.29 13.22
N GLN A 261 1.00 -14.97 12.62
CA GLN A 261 1.15 -16.38 12.21
C GLN A 261 2.27 -16.57 11.17
N LEU A 262 2.34 -15.70 10.16
CA LEU A 262 3.39 -15.76 9.14
C LEU A 262 4.77 -15.44 9.71
N GLN A 263 4.85 -14.44 10.59
CA GLN A 263 6.09 -14.09 11.28
C GLN A 263 6.58 -15.27 12.13
N ARG A 264 5.71 -15.91 12.93
CA ARG A 264 6.06 -17.09 13.75
C ARG A 264 6.45 -18.30 12.89
N ALA A 265 5.91 -18.40 11.68
CA ALA A 265 6.29 -19.40 10.71
C ALA A 265 7.64 -19.13 10.02
N GLY A 266 8.32 -18.03 10.36
CA GLY A 266 9.65 -17.66 9.89
C GLY A 266 9.67 -16.91 8.57
N TYR A 267 8.54 -16.39 8.10
CA TYR A 267 8.50 -15.53 6.91
C TYR A 267 8.82 -14.08 7.26
N THR A 268 9.46 -13.36 6.33
CA THR A 268 9.50 -11.90 6.43
C THR A 268 8.09 -11.35 6.22
N VAL A 269 7.61 -10.56 7.20
CA VAL A 269 6.32 -9.87 7.12
C VAL A 269 6.57 -8.37 7.16
N ARG A 270 6.06 -7.65 6.16
CA ARG A 270 6.07 -6.19 6.13
C ARG A 270 4.65 -5.64 6.27
N VAL A 271 4.47 -4.72 7.20
CA VAL A 271 3.19 -4.05 7.41
C VAL A 271 3.20 -2.69 6.71
N TYR A 272 2.21 -2.47 5.85
CA TYR A 272 1.99 -1.19 5.17
C TYR A 272 1.22 -0.25 6.09
N VAL A 273 1.87 0.80 6.56
CA VAL A 273 1.42 1.71 7.61
C VAL A 273 1.14 3.09 7.00
N PRO A 274 -0.13 3.40 6.71
CA PRO A 274 -0.51 4.72 6.25
C PRO A 274 -0.60 5.71 7.41
N PHE A 275 -0.21 6.96 7.18
CA PHE A 275 -0.34 8.06 8.13
C PHE A 275 -0.56 9.38 7.39
N GLY A 276 -1.06 10.42 8.07
CA GLY A 276 -1.30 11.73 7.49
C GLY A 276 -2.78 12.14 7.51
N VAL A 277 -3.02 13.43 7.24
CA VAL A 277 -4.35 14.05 7.34
C VAL A 277 -5.33 13.60 6.25
N ALA A 278 -4.85 13.09 5.12
CA ALA A 278 -5.70 12.66 4.00
C ALA A 278 -6.21 11.21 4.16
N TRP A 279 -6.58 10.80 5.37
CA TRP A 279 -6.95 9.41 5.67
C TRP A 279 -8.33 8.96 5.16
N TYR A 280 -9.21 9.90 4.82
CA TYR A 280 -10.60 9.57 4.48
C TYR A 280 -10.77 8.72 3.21
N PRO A 281 -10.21 9.09 2.04
CA PRO A 281 -10.33 8.27 0.83
C PRO A 281 -9.74 6.86 1.03
N TYR A 282 -8.59 6.80 1.71
CA TYR A 282 -7.97 5.53 2.09
C TYR A 282 -8.89 4.66 2.94
N LEU A 283 -9.49 5.22 4.00
CA LEU A 283 -10.42 4.49 4.86
C LEU A 283 -11.61 3.96 4.06
N MET A 284 -12.24 4.78 3.22
CA MET A 284 -13.40 4.35 2.42
C MET A 284 -13.07 3.17 1.50
N ARG A 285 -11.89 3.18 0.84
CA ARG A 285 -11.43 2.03 0.04
C ARG A 285 -11.24 0.77 0.89
N ARG A 286 -10.67 0.89 2.09
CA ARG A 286 -10.53 -0.23 3.04
C ARG A 286 -11.87 -0.80 3.51
N MET A 287 -12.89 0.04 3.61
CA MET A 287 -14.24 -0.39 3.94
C MET A 287 -14.92 -1.14 2.77
N ALA A 288 -14.70 -0.66 1.54
CA ALA A 288 -15.25 -1.27 0.34
C ALA A 288 -14.72 -2.70 0.09
N GLU A 289 -13.48 -2.98 0.48
CA GLU A 289 -12.82 -4.28 0.25
C GLU A 289 -13.36 -5.43 1.11
N ARG A 290 -13.86 -5.17 2.32
CA ARG A 290 -14.51 -6.18 3.16
C ARG A 290 -15.68 -5.58 3.93
N PRO A 291 -16.94 -5.87 3.52
CA PRO A 291 -18.14 -5.41 4.23
C PRO A 291 -18.18 -5.81 5.72
N ALA A 292 -17.50 -6.90 6.12
CA ALA A 292 -17.37 -7.29 7.52
C ALA A 292 -16.65 -6.22 8.38
N ASN A 293 -15.77 -5.40 7.78
CA ASN A 293 -15.14 -4.26 8.46
C ASN A 293 -16.20 -3.21 8.86
N MET A 294 -17.32 -3.10 8.13
CA MET A 294 -18.42 -2.18 8.42
C MET A 294 -19.10 -2.49 9.75
N PHE A 295 -19.18 -3.76 10.13
CA PHE A 295 -19.82 -4.18 11.38
C PHE A 295 -19.11 -3.57 12.60
N PHE A 296 -17.79 -3.38 12.52
CA PHE A 296 -17.00 -2.75 13.58
C PHE A 296 -17.23 -1.23 13.66
N ILE A 297 -17.43 -0.55 12.53
CA ILE A 297 -17.81 0.88 12.51
C ILE A 297 -19.21 1.06 13.08
N VAL A 298 -20.19 0.28 12.59
CA VAL A 298 -21.57 0.35 13.09
C VAL A 298 -21.59 0.10 14.60
N LYS A 299 -20.83 -0.88 15.09
CA LYS A 299 -20.72 -1.14 16.53
C LYS A 299 -20.02 -0.01 17.30
N ALA A 300 -18.97 0.61 16.75
CA ALA A 300 -18.28 1.74 17.39
C ALA A 300 -19.15 3.00 17.43
N VAL A 301 -19.81 3.35 16.31
CA VAL A 301 -20.73 4.48 16.19
C VAL A 301 -22.00 4.28 17.03
N LEU A 302 -22.54 3.05 17.11
CA LEU A 302 -23.69 2.74 17.98
C LEU A 302 -23.33 2.81 19.47
N LYS A 303 -22.09 2.46 19.84
CA LYS A 303 -21.61 2.52 21.23
C LYS A 303 -21.35 3.96 21.69
N GLU A 304 -21.11 4.89 20.76
CA GLU A 304 -20.88 6.32 21.01
C GLU A 304 -22.08 7.22 20.64
N SER A 305 -23.16 6.65 20.14
CA SER A 305 -24.44 7.32 19.88
C SER A 305 -25.25 7.50 21.17
N PRO A 306 -26.11 8.53 21.29
CA PRO A 306 -27.04 8.69 22.43
C PRO A 306 -27.93 7.46 22.67
N LEU A 307 -28.15 6.62 21.65
CA LEU A 307 -28.88 5.34 21.80
C LEU A 307 -28.05 4.22 22.46
N GLY A 308 -26.72 4.32 22.47
CA GLY A 308 -25.81 3.32 23.06
C GLY A 308 -25.92 3.23 24.59
N PHE A 309 -26.42 4.29 25.24
CA PHE A 309 -26.70 4.30 26.67
C PHE A 309 -27.92 3.45 27.08
N MET A 310 -28.81 3.11 26.14
CA MET A 310 -29.99 2.27 26.44
C MET A 310 -29.70 0.76 26.44
N PHE A 311 -28.56 0.31 25.90
CA PHE A 311 -28.27 -1.13 25.71
C PHE A 311 -27.15 -1.70 26.60
N ASN A 312 -26.55 -0.90 27.48
CA ASN A 312 -25.55 -1.37 28.47
C ASN A 312 -26.09 -1.36 29.92
N GLY A 313 -27.40 -1.29 30.10
CA GLY A 313 -28.06 -1.38 31.40
C GLY A 313 -28.83 -2.68 31.59
N ARG A 314 -28.12 -3.81 31.69
CA ARG A 314 -28.41 -5.01 32.52
C ARG A 314 -27.52 -6.17 32.13
#